data_AF-A0A7C3F665-F1
#
_entry.id   AF-A0A7C3F665-F1
#
_cell.length_a   1.000
_cell.length_b   1.000
_cell.length_c   1.000
_cell.angle_alpha   90.00
_cell.angle_beta   90.00
_cell.angle_gamma   90.00
#
_symmetry.space_group_name_H-M   'P 1'
#
loop_
_entity.id
_entity.type
_entity.pdbx_description
1 polymer ?
#
loop_
_entity_poly.entity_id
_entity_poly.type
_entity_poly.pdbx_seq_one_letter_code
_entity_poly.pdbx_strand_id
1 'polypeptide(L)'
;MMAEYVELAMDCQEVIALLAQALQAQGLRVYRSFDLRNALASLPDCGCPHHGTAQCTCQYAVLLVYGDAPSPALVVAHGRDGRTWLKLPEAGTPSAALHEGIQRTLDVLLNAGENISTG
;
A
#
# COMPACT_ATOMS: atom_id res chain seq x y z
N MET A 1 -15.46 -5.11 -11.70
CA MET A 1 -15.39 -5.39 -10.26
C MET A 1 -14.37 -4.42 -9.68
N MET A 2 -14.81 -3.38 -8.96
CA MET A 2 -13.87 -2.40 -8.41
C MET A 2 -13.15 -3.07 -7.24
N ALA A 3 -11.83 -3.25 -7.35
CA ALA A 3 -11.04 -3.75 -6.23
C ALA A 3 -11.21 -2.78 -5.06
N GLU A 4 -11.72 -3.29 -3.93
CA GLU A 4 -11.87 -2.55 -2.69
C GLU A 4 -10.51 -1.97 -2.29
N TYR A 5 -10.50 -0.69 -1.93
CA TYR A 5 -9.29 0.01 -1.55
C TYR A 5 -9.54 0.81 -0.28
N VAL A 6 -8.50 0.89 0.54
CA VAL A 6 -8.45 1.79 1.69
C VAL A 6 -7.79 3.09 1.23
N GLU A 7 -8.50 4.21 1.39
CA GLU A 7 -7.97 5.54 1.11
C GLU A 7 -7.55 6.25 2.40
N LEU A 8 -6.35 6.84 2.39
CA LEU A 8 -5.77 7.57 3.50
C LEU A 8 -5.31 8.95 3.01
N ALA A 9 -5.69 10.02 3.71
CA ALA A 9 -5.22 11.37 3.44
C ALA A 9 -3.82 11.60 4.05
N MET A 10 -2.84 10.81 3.58
CA MET A 10 -1.47 10.80 4.07
C MET A 10 -0.50 10.43 2.94
N ASP A 11 0.77 10.87 3.03
CA ASP A 11 1.80 10.53 2.04
C ASP A 11 2.03 9.01 1.97
N CYS A 12 2.30 8.51 0.77
CA CYS A 12 2.44 7.09 0.51
C CYS A 12 3.61 6.45 1.27
N GLN A 13 4.72 7.16 1.47
CA GLN A 13 5.83 6.61 2.25
C GLN A 13 5.46 6.50 3.73
N GLU A 14 4.74 7.48 4.27
CA GLU A 14 4.26 7.46 5.65
C GLU A 14 3.27 6.31 5.86
N VAL A 15 2.31 6.15 4.94
CA VAL A 15 1.35 5.05 4.97
C VAL A 15 2.05 3.69 4.86
N ILE A 16 3.01 3.54 3.95
CA ILE A 16 3.81 2.30 3.82
C ILE A 16 4.55 2.01 5.12
N ALA A 17 5.15 3.02 5.75
CA ALA A 17 5.88 2.86 7.00
C ALA A 17 4.95 2.44 8.15
N LEU A 18 3.78 3.07 8.28
CA LEU A 18 2.77 2.71 9.29
C LEU A 18 2.24 1.29 9.07
N LEU A 19 1.90 0.94 7.84
CA LEU A 19 1.42 -0.39 7.49
C LEU A 19 2.50 -1.44 7.79
N ALA A 20 3.74 -1.20 7.37
CA ALA A 20 4.84 -2.13 7.63
C ALA A 20 5.05 -2.35 9.13
N GLN A 21 5.05 -1.28 9.93
CA GLN A 21 5.16 -1.36 11.39
C GLN A 21 4.00 -2.15 12.01
N ALA A 22 2.75 -1.86 11.61
CA ALA A 22 1.57 -2.53 12.12
C ALA A 22 1.55 -4.04 11.82
N LEU A 23 2.00 -4.42 10.62
CA LEU A 23 2.11 -5.83 10.23
C LEU A 23 3.30 -6.53 10.91
N GLN A 24 4.44 -5.85 11.04
CA GLN A 24 5.61 -6.37 11.75
C GLN A 24 5.35 -6.58 13.23
N ALA A 25 4.56 -5.71 13.87
CA ALA A 25 4.11 -5.88 15.25
C ALA A 25 3.27 -7.16 15.46
N GLN A 26 2.69 -7.72 14.38
CA GLN A 26 1.98 -9.00 14.38
C GLN A 26 2.90 -10.19 14.05
N GLY A 27 4.22 -9.98 13.95
CA GLY A 27 5.19 -11.00 13.58
C GLY A 27 5.30 -11.26 12.08
N LEU A 28 4.61 -10.48 11.23
CA LEU A 28 4.68 -10.63 9.78
C LEU A 28 5.95 -9.99 9.22
N ARG A 29 6.49 -10.57 8.15
CA ARG A 29 7.64 -10.01 7.43
C ARG A 29 7.16 -9.25 6.21
N VAL A 30 7.56 -7.98 6.09
CA VAL A 30 7.15 -7.10 5.00
C VAL A 30 8.37 -6.72 4.16
N TYR A 31 8.32 -6.97 2.87
CA TYR A 31 9.35 -6.61 1.91
C TYR A 31 8.79 -5.74 0.81
N ARG A 32 9.45 -4.61 0.50
CA ARG A 32 9.11 -3.79 -0.66
C ARG A 32 9.73 -4.40 -1.91
N SER A 33 8.93 -5.00 -2.78
CA SER A 33 9.40 -5.72 -3.98
C SER A 33 9.45 -4.84 -5.22
N PHE A 34 8.60 -3.82 -5.30
CA PHE A 34 8.58 -2.87 -6.39
C PHE A 34 8.31 -1.47 -5.86
N ASP A 35 9.06 -0.48 -6.37
CA ASP A 35 8.87 0.94 -6.07
C ASP A 35 8.92 1.73 -7.37
N LEU A 36 7.75 2.16 -7.82
CA LEU A 36 7.60 2.95 -9.02
C LEU A 36 8.32 4.29 -8.88
N ARG A 37 8.50 4.92 -7.72
CA ARG A 37 9.32 6.15 -7.66
C ARG A 37 10.76 5.92 -8.14
N ASN A 38 11.32 4.74 -7.86
CA ASN A 38 12.63 4.34 -8.38
C ASN A 38 12.55 3.81 -9.83
N ALA A 39 11.47 3.13 -10.21
CA ALA A 39 11.28 2.64 -11.59
C ALA A 39 10.78 3.72 -12.58
N LEU A 40 10.31 4.87 -12.07
CA LEU A 40 9.68 5.98 -12.79
C LEU A 40 10.62 6.76 -13.69
N ALA A 41 11.93 6.55 -13.57
CA ALA A 41 12.86 7.03 -14.59
C ALA A 41 12.54 6.46 -15.99
N SER A 42 11.70 5.43 -16.12
CA SER A 42 11.56 4.67 -17.36
C SER A 42 10.13 4.28 -17.79
N LEU A 43 9.06 4.73 -17.11
CA LEU A 43 7.68 4.27 -17.39
C LEU A 43 6.71 5.40 -17.79
N PRO A 44 5.94 5.28 -18.91
CA PRO A 44 5.32 6.44 -19.54
C PRO A 44 3.90 6.80 -19.08
N ASP A 45 3.11 5.90 -18.49
CA ASP A 45 1.68 6.14 -18.29
C ASP A 45 1.20 5.77 -16.89
N CYS A 46 1.21 6.75 -15.99
CA CYS A 46 0.18 6.80 -14.95
C CYS A 46 -0.74 7.97 -15.33
N GLY A 47 -2.06 7.86 -15.14
CA GLY A 47 -3.05 8.90 -15.50
C GLY A 47 -2.94 10.21 -14.69
N CYS A 48 -1.74 10.55 -14.22
CA CYS A 48 -1.39 11.79 -13.59
C CYS A 48 -1.09 12.85 -14.68
N PRO A 49 -1.77 14.01 -14.67
CA PRO A 49 -1.52 15.05 -15.66
C PRO A 49 -0.12 15.69 -15.53
N HIS A 50 0.53 15.49 -14.37
CA HIS A 50 1.86 16.01 -14.07
C HIS A 50 2.97 14.98 -14.27
N HIS A 51 2.67 13.79 -14.78
CA HIS A 51 3.63 12.70 -14.93
C HIS A 51 4.90 13.14 -15.67
N GLY A 52 6.06 12.71 -15.17
CA GLY A 52 7.37 13.08 -15.73
C GLY A 52 7.82 14.52 -15.45
N THR A 53 7.03 15.33 -14.74
CA THR A 53 7.41 16.69 -14.34
C THR A 53 7.79 16.77 -12.86
N ALA A 54 8.39 17.90 -12.46
CA ALA A 54 8.69 18.19 -11.05
C ALA A 54 7.43 18.30 -10.15
N GLN A 55 6.23 18.43 -10.75
CA GLN A 55 4.95 18.46 -10.04
C GLN A 55 4.36 17.06 -9.85
N CYS A 56 4.98 16.02 -10.42
CA CYS A 56 4.51 14.65 -10.25
C CYS A 56 4.76 14.18 -8.80
N THR A 57 3.68 13.90 -8.07
CA THR A 57 3.75 13.34 -6.72
C THR A 57 3.52 11.83 -6.69
N CYS A 58 3.30 11.19 -7.84
CA CYS A 58 2.91 9.78 -7.93
C CYS A 58 3.92 8.85 -7.27
N GLN A 59 3.37 7.90 -6.50
CA GLN A 59 4.10 6.84 -5.83
C GLN A 59 3.38 5.53 -6.06
N TYR A 60 4.09 4.45 -6.31
CA TYR A 60 3.46 3.14 -6.35
C TYR A 60 4.42 2.13 -5.77
N ALA A 61 3.98 1.35 -4.80
CA ALA A 61 4.79 0.34 -4.17
C ALA A 61 4.03 -0.98 -4.10
N VAL A 62 4.75 -2.07 -4.31
CA VAL A 62 4.26 -3.42 -4.05
C VAL A 62 5.01 -3.95 -2.84
N LEU A 63 4.25 -4.33 -1.83
CA LEU A 63 4.75 -4.99 -0.62
C LEU A 63 4.41 -6.47 -0.70
N LEU A 64 5.40 -7.31 -0.44
CA LEU A 64 5.24 -8.73 -0.17
C LEU A 64 5.15 -8.92 1.34
N VAL A 65 4.02 -9.45 1.80
CA VAL A 65 3.79 -9.74 3.21
C VAL A 65 3.80 -11.25 3.41
N TYR A 66 4.75 -11.72 4.22
CA TYR A 66 4.92 -13.12 4.54
C TYR A 66 4.49 -13.40 5.97
N GLY A 67 3.65 -14.42 6.15
CA GLY A 67 3.50 -15.14 7.41
C GLY A 67 4.47 -16.32 7.49
N ASP A 68 4.02 -17.40 8.12
CA ASP A 68 4.79 -18.65 8.23
C ASP A 68 4.80 -19.47 6.94
N ALA A 69 3.74 -19.33 6.13
CA ALA A 69 3.63 -20.00 4.84
C ALA A 69 4.55 -19.35 3.78
N PRO A 70 5.04 -20.12 2.79
CA PRO A 70 5.99 -19.61 1.80
C PRO A 70 5.38 -18.65 0.76
N SER A 71 4.05 -18.66 0.57
CA SER A 71 3.36 -17.80 -0.39
C SER A 71 2.98 -16.47 0.25
N PRO A 72 3.51 -15.32 -0.23
CA PRO A 72 3.19 -14.02 0.33
C PRO A 72 1.82 -13.52 -0.16
N ALA A 73 1.22 -12.65 0.64
CA ALA A 73 0.18 -11.75 0.16
C ALA A 73 0.83 -10.48 -0.43
N LEU A 74 0.14 -9.85 -1.38
CA LEU A 74 0.59 -8.60 -1.99
C LEU A 74 -0.21 -7.44 -1.43
N VAL A 75 0.44 -6.36 -1.00
CA VAL A 75 -0.23 -5.08 -0.77
C VAL A 75 0.30 -4.06 -1.75
N VAL A 76 -0.60 -3.43 -2.51
CA VAL A 76 -0.28 -2.36 -3.45
C VAL A 76 -0.62 -1.04 -2.80
N ALA A 77 0.36 -0.16 -2.68
CA ALA A 77 0.15 1.24 -2.29
C ALA A 77 0.30 2.12 -3.53
N HIS A 78 -0.69 2.95 -3.81
CA HIS A 78 -0.64 3.97 -4.84
C HIS A 78 -0.85 5.32 -4.16
N GLY A 79 0.08 6.26 -4.33
CA GLY A 79 -0.01 7.60 -3.77
C GLY A 79 -0.05 8.67 -4.85
N ARG A 80 -0.82 9.73 -4.59
CA ARG A 80 -0.87 10.96 -5.41
C ARG A 80 -1.46 12.10 -4.57
N ASP A 81 -0.86 13.28 -4.66
CA ASP A 81 -1.36 14.53 -4.08
C ASP A 81 -1.67 14.44 -2.58
N GLY A 82 -0.74 13.84 -1.81
CA GLY A 82 -0.89 13.67 -0.36
C GLY A 82 -1.95 12.64 0.06
N ARG A 83 -2.46 11.84 -0.89
CA ARG A 83 -3.37 10.73 -0.63
C ARG A 83 -2.74 9.42 -1.03
N THR A 84 -3.16 8.36 -0.36
CA THR A 84 -2.70 6.99 -0.61
C THR A 84 -3.87 6.03 -0.66
N TRP A 85 -3.89 5.18 -1.68
CA TRP A 85 -4.82 4.08 -1.87
C TRP A 85 -4.07 2.76 -1.67
N LEU A 86 -4.50 1.98 -0.68
CA LEU A 86 -4.01 0.64 -0.41
C LEU A 86 -4.97 -0.40 -0.99
N LYS A 87 -4.41 -1.44 -1.62
CA LYS A 87 -5.16 -2.56 -2.18
C LYS A 87 -4.50 -3.88 -1.84
N LEU A 88 -5.32 -4.89 -1.58
CA LEU A 88 -4.91 -6.28 -1.38
C LEU A 88 -5.42 -7.10 -2.57
N PRO A 89 -4.69 -7.14 -3.70
CA PRO A 89 -5.13 -7.87 -4.89
C PRO A 89 -5.24 -9.37 -4.63
N GLU A 90 -6.22 -10.01 -5.28
CA GLU A 90 -6.29 -11.47 -5.39
C GLU A 90 -5.22 -11.99 -6.36
N ALA A 91 -3.97 -12.03 -5.89
CA ALA A 91 -2.82 -12.50 -6.65
C ALA A 91 -1.95 -13.42 -5.78
N GLY A 92 -1.39 -14.45 -6.41
CA GLY A 92 -0.67 -15.50 -5.69
C GLY A 92 -1.62 -16.47 -4.98
N THR A 93 -1.10 -17.14 -3.95
CA THR A 93 -1.86 -18.13 -3.15
C THR A 93 -1.55 -18.01 -1.65
N PRO A 94 -1.70 -16.81 -1.04
CA PRO A 94 -1.52 -16.66 0.41
C PRO A 94 -2.55 -17.49 1.17
N SER A 95 -2.25 -17.83 2.42
CA SER A 95 -3.25 -18.47 3.28
C SER A 95 -4.40 -17.49 3.58
N ALA A 96 -5.62 -18.01 3.76
CA ALA A 96 -6.79 -17.21 4.12
C ALA A 96 -6.54 -16.41 5.41
N ALA A 97 -5.92 -17.03 6.42
CA ALA A 97 -5.57 -16.37 7.67
C ALA A 97 -4.61 -15.17 7.49
N LEU A 98 -3.64 -15.29 6.57
CA LEU A 98 -2.73 -14.18 6.26
C LEU A 98 -3.49 -13.04 5.57
N HIS A 99 -4.34 -13.37 4.60
CA HIS A 99 -5.18 -12.41 3.90
C HIS A 99 -6.08 -11.64 4.88
N GLU A 100 -6.83 -12.36 5.72
CA GLU A 100 -7.73 -11.77 6.71
C GLU A 100 -7.00 -10.89 7.75
N GLY A 101 -5.81 -11.31 8.19
CA GLY A 101 -4.98 -10.52 9.10
C GLY A 101 -4.54 -9.18 8.50
N ILE A 102 -4.14 -9.19 7.22
CA ILE A 102 -3.75 -7.97 6.50
C ILE A 102 -4.97 -7.09 6.27
N GLN A 103 -6.10 -7.65 5.84
CA GLN A 103 -7.33 -6.87 5.64
C GLN A 103 -7.77 -6.17 6.92
N ARG A 104 -7.78 -6.88 8.06
CA ARG A 104 -8.10 -6.27 9.35
C ARG A 104 -7.16 -5.12 9.71
N THR A 105 -5.88 -5.23 9.37
CA THR A 105 -4.90 -4.17 9.60
C THR A 105 -5.18 -2.95 8.73
N LEU A 106 -5.55 -3.16 7.47
CA LEU A 106 -5.97 -2.10 6.54
C LEU A 106 -7.21 -1.37 7.06
N ASP A 107 -8.22 -2.10 7.57
CA ASP A 107 -9.44 -1.52 8.12
C ASP A 107 -9.16 -0.66 9.37
N VAL A 108 -8.24 -1.09 10.24
CA VAL A 108 -7.81 -0.30 11.40
C VAL A 108 -7.12 1.00 10.97
N LEU A 109 -6.27 0.95 9.94
CA LEU A 109 -5.61 2.14 9.41
C LEU A 109 -6.61 3.12 8.80
N LEU A 110 -7.62 2.64 8.08
CA LEU A 110 -8.71 3.47 7.56
C LEU A 110 -9.38 4.26 8.70
N ASN A 111 -9.81 3.54 9.75
CA ASN A 111 -10.46 4.14 10.91
C ASN A 111 -9.55 5.12 11.67
N ALA A 112 -8.24 4.86 11.72
CA ALA A 112 -7.28 5.77 12.34
C ALA A 112 -7.07 7.05 11.51
N GLY A 113 -7.07 6.95 10.18
CA GLY A 113 -6.93 8.08 9.27
C GLY A 113 -8.11 9.06 9.31
N GLU A 114 -9.32 8.56 9.55
CA GLU A 114 -10.52 9.41 9.72
C GLU A 114 -10.45 10.28 10.98
N ASN A 115 -9.85 9.77 12.06
CA ASN A 115 -9.73 10.47 13.34
C ASN A 115 -8.67 11.59 13.36
N ILE A 116 -7.76 11.64 12.37
CA ILE A 116 -6.72 12.68 12.28
C ILE A 116 -7.22 13.93 11.53
N SER A 117 -8.30 13.83 10.74
CA SER A 117 -8.84 14.96 9.97
C SER A 117 -9.70 15.96 10.78
N THR A 118 -9.85 15.76 12.10
CA THR A 118 -10.66 16.63 12.99
C THR A 118 -9.86 17.40 14.05
N GLY A 119 -8.53 17.45 13.92
CA GLY A 119 -7.63 18.21 14.81
C GLY A 119 -7.19 19.55 14.23
#